data_AF-A0A1M5Q1F6-F1
#
_entry.id   AF-A0A1M5Q1F6-F1
#
_cell.length_a   1.000
_cell.length_b   1.000
_cell.length_c   1.000
_cell.angle_alpha   90.00
_cell.angle_beta   90.00
_cell.angle_gamma   90.00
#
_symmetry.space_group_name_H-M   'P 1'
#
loop_
_entity.id
_entity.type
_entity.pdbx_description
1 polymer ?
#
loop_
_entity_poly.entity_id
_entity_poly.type
_entity_poly.pdbx_seq_one_letter_code
_entity_poly.pdbx_strand_id
1 'polypeptide(L)' 'MDDPCRLYKSQYKKAKETLDQLLVQKAEIDFKLESNPISASLHKDLRTINLEIKITQNELEHAESNIQDCEQKHNLTKN' A
#
# COMPACT_ATOMS: atom_id res chain seq x y z
N MET A 1 2.22 5.36 26.98
CA MET A 1 1.76 5.65 25.60
C MET A 1 2.75 4.98 24.67
N ASP A 2 2.27 4.19 23.71
CA ASP A 2 3.13 3.63 22.67
C ASP A 2 3.76 4.75 21.85
N ASP A 3 5.03 4.57 21.48
CA ASP A 3 5.80 5.49 20.63
C ASP A 3 5.07 5.69 19.29
N PRO A 4 4.57 6.91 19.00
CA PRO A 4 3.86 7.19 17.75
C PRO A 4 4.67 6.81 16.51
N CYS A 5 6.00 6.91 16.57
CA CYS A 5 6.87 6.53 15.46
C CYS A 5 6.81 5.01 15.21
N ARG A 6 6.63 4.19 16.26
CA ARG A 6 6.45 2.74 16.11
C ARG A 6 5.11 2.40 15.47
N LEU A 7 4.06 3.15 15.79
CA LEU A 7 2.74 2.97 15.17
C LEU A 7 2.82 3.23 13.66
N TYR A 8 3.41 4.35 13.24
CA TYR A 8 3.52 4.67 11.81
C TYR A 8 4.42 3.66 11.06
N LYS A 9 5.51 3.19 11.68
CA LYS A 9 6.34 2.10 11.11
C LYS A 9 5.56 0.79 10.94
N SER A 10 4.70 0.46 11.89
CA SER A 10 3.82 -0.72 11.79
C SER A 10 2.78 -0.56 10.67
N GLN A 11 2.17 0.62 10.53
CA GLN A 11 1.24 0.93 9.46
C GLN A 11 1.91 0.84 8.09
N TYR A 12 3.10 1.43 7.93
CA TYR A 12 3.89 1.34 6.70
C TYR A 12 4.18 -0.12 6.34
N LYS A 13 4.64 -0.93 7.31
CA LYS A 13 4.93 -2.35 7.08
C LYS A 13 3.69 -3.10 6.57
N LYS A 14 2.53 -2.91 7.21
CA LYS A 14 1.28 -3.57 6.81
C LYS A 14 0.83 -3.13 5.43
N ALA A 15 0.84 -1.83 5.14
CA ALA A 15 0.46 -1.32 3.82
C ALA A 15 1.38 -1.87 2.72
N LYS A 16 2.67 -2.05 3.02
CA LYS A 16 3.62 -2.67 2.09
C LYS A 16 3.30 -4.15 1.83
N GLU A 17 3.02 -4.92 2.88
CA GLU A 17 2.60 -6.32 2.76
C GLU A 17 1.30 -6.45 1.95
N THR A 18 0.33 -5.55 2.17
CA THR A 18 -0.90 -5.48 1.38
C THR A 18 -0.62 -5.17 -0.08
N LEU A 19 0.25 -4.19 -0.37
CA LEU A 19 0.61 -3.82 -1.74
C LEU A 19 1.23 -5.00 -2.48
N ASP A 20 2.13 -5.75 -1.84
CA ASP A 20 2.76 -6.93 -2.44
C ASP A 20 1.70 -7.98 -2.84
N GLN A 21 0.70 -8.22 -1.99
CA GLN A 21 -0.41 -9.14 -2.28
C GLN A 21 -1.28 -8.65 -3.43
N LEU A 22 -1.60 -7.35 -3.47
CA LEU A 22 -2.40 -6.76 -4.54
C LEU A 22 -1.70 -6.84 -5.90
N LEU A 23 -0.38 -6.66 -5.94
CA LEU A 23 0.42 -6.81 -7.16
C LEU A 23 0.40 -8.25 -7.69
N VAL A 24 0.45 -9.25 -6.80
CA VAL A 24 0.30 -10.66 -7.19
C VAL A 24 -1.09 -10.91 -7.78
N GLN A 25 -2.14 -10.44 -7.12
CA GLN A 25 -3.52 -10.58 -7.62
C GLN A 25 -3.70 -9.90 -8.98
N LYS A 26 -3.12 -8.71 -9.16
CA LYS A 26 -3.14 -8.01 -10.45
C LYS A 26 -2.48 -8.86 -11.55
N ALA A 27 -1.30 -9.41 -11.28
CA ALA A 27 -0.58 -10.25 -12.23
C ALA A 27 -1.37 -11.52 -12.60
N GLU A 28 -2.07 -12.13 -11.64
CA GLU A 28 -2.96 -13.26 -11.92
C GLU A 28 -4.14 -12.90 -12.83
N ILE A 29 -4.74 -11.71 -12.62
CA ILE A 29 -5.83 -11.22 -13.48
C ILE A 29 -5.30 -10.91 -14.88
N ASP A 30 -4.15 -10.25 -14.99
CA ASP A 30 -3.51 -9.97 -16.27
C ASP A 30 -3.23 -11.27 -17.05
N PHE A 31 -2.68 -12.29 -16.37
CA PHE A 31 -2.44 -13.61 -16.98
C PHE A 31 -3.75 -14.28 -17.46
N LYS A 32 -4.83 -14.20 -16.69
CA LYS A 32 -6.14 -14.72 -17.11
C LYS A 32 -6.69 -13.96 -18.32
N LEU A 33 -6.44 -12.65 -18.42
CA LEU A 33 -6.84 -11.83 -19.56
C LEU A 33 -6.08 -12.16 -20.84
N GLU A 34 -4.86 -12.67 -20.77
CA GLU A 34 -4.12 -13.14 -21.97
C GLU A 34 -4.90 -14.24 -22.72
N SER A 35 -5.54 -15.14 -21.98
CA SER A 35 -6.33 -16.23 -22.55
C SER A 35 -7.81 -15.87 -22.78
N ASN A 36 -8.33 -14.84 -22.09
CA ASN A 36 -9.71 -14.40 -22.20
C ASN A 36 -9.83 -12.85 -22.21
N PRO A 37 -9.41 -12.20 -23.30
CA PRO A 37 -9.20 -10.75 -23.33
C PRO A 37 -10.50 -9.93 -23.29
N ILE A 38 -11.65 -10.53 -23.62
CA ILE A 38 -12.96 -9.86 -23.64
C ILE A 38 -13.77 -10.09 -22.35
N SER A 39 -13.18 -10.72 -21.33
CA SER A 39 -13.86 -11.05 -20.09
C SER A 39 -14.22 -9.80 -19.29
N ALA A 40 -15.50 -9.42 -19.32
CA ALA A 40 -16.01 -8.27 -18.59
C ALA A 40 -15.80 -8.38 -17.06
N SER A 41 -15.85 -9.60 -16.51
CA SER A 41 -15.59 -9.84 -15.09
C SER A 41 -14.12 -9.58 -14.74
N LEU A 42 -13.18 -10.13 -15.51
CA LEU A 42 -11.75 -9.89 -15.27
C LEU A 42 -11.37 -8.41 -15.40
N HIS A 43 -11.95 -7.68 -16.37
CA HIS A 43 -11.76 -6.23 -16.47
C HIS A 43 -12.36 -5.45 -15.30
N LYS A 44 -13.47 -5.93 -14.73
CA LYS A 44 -14.04 -5.34 -13.51
C LYS A 44 -13.11 -5.59 -12.32
N ASP A 45 -12.64 -6.83 -12.14
CA ASP A 45 -11.74 -7.19 -11.05
C ASP A 45 -10.42 -6.42 -11.15
N LEU A 46 -9.87 -6.28 -12.36
CA LEU A 46 -8.66 -5.49 -12.61
C LEU A 46 -8.83 -4.02 -12.20
N ARG A 47 -9.99 -3.41 -12.50
CA ARG A 47 -10.28 -2.04 -12.07
C ARG A 47 -10.35 -1.91 -10.55
N THR A 48 -10.96 -2.88 -9.87
CA THR A 48 -11.03 -2.92 -8.41
C THR A 48 -9.62 -3.01 -7.81
N ILE A 49 -8.81 -3.97 -8.27
CA ILE A 49 -7.44 -4.16 -7.78
C ILE A 49 -6.58 -2.93 -8.05
N ASN A 50 -6.69 -2.30 -9.21
CA ASN A 50 -5.95 -1.07 -9.50
C ASN A 50 -6.33 0.08 -8.56
N LEU A 51 -7.61 0.19 -8.17
CA LEU A 51 -8.07 1.18 -7.20
C LEU A 51 -7.49 0.89 -5.81
N GLU A 52 -7.54 -0.37 -5.37
CA GLU A 52 -6.97 -0.79 -4.08
C GLU A 52 -5.47 -0.53 -4.03
N ILE A 53 -4.71 -0.86 -5.08
CA ILE A 53 -3.28 -0.54 -5.21
C ILE A 53 -3.05 0.96 -5.00
N LYS A 54 -3.82 1.81 -5.68
CA LYS A 54 -3.68 3.26 -5.56
C LYS A 54 -3.98 3.76 -4.15
N ILE A 55 -5.00 3.22 -3.50
CA ILE A 55 -5.33 3.55 -2.10
C ILE A 55 -4.17 3.15 -1.18
N THR A 56 -3.67 1.92 -1.30
CA THR A 56 -2.56 1.43 -0.47
C THR A 56 -1.26 2.19 -0.72
N GLN A 57 -0.99 2.62 -1.95
CA GLN A 57 0.15 3.50 -2.24
C GLN A 57 0.02 4.85 -1.53
N ASN A 58 -1.16 5.47 -1.55
CA ASN A 58 -1.39 6.70 -0.80
C ASN A 58 -1.21 6.48 0.71
N GLU A 59 -1.67 5.34 1.26
CA GLU A 59 -1.46 4.99 2.67
C GLU A 59 0.03 4.85 3.03
N LEU A 60 0.83 4.27 2.13
CA LEU A 60 2.29 4.19 2.29
C LEU A 60 2.93 5.57 2.33
N GLU A 61 2.58 6.45 1.40
CA GLU A 61 3.08 7.83 1.35
C GLU A 61 2.72 8.60 2.63
N HIS A 62 1.48 8.47 3.11
CA HIS A 62 1.05 9.07 4.37
C HIS A 62 1.80 8.50 5.57
N ALA A 63 1.99 7.18 5.64
CA ALA A 63 2.73 6.55 6.73
C ALA A 63 4.20 6.98 6.73
N GLU A 64 4.83 7.06 5.56
CA GLU A 64 6.22 7.51 5.40
C GLU A 64 6.40 8.97 5.83
N SER A 65 5.50 9.86 5.40
CA SER A 65 5.49 11.26 5.84
C SER A 65 5.37 11.38 7.37
N ASN A 66 4.44 10.62 7.98
CA ASN A 66 4.27 10.61 9.44
C ASN A 66 5.50 10.06 10.18
N ILE A 67 6.21 9.08 9.62
CA ILE A 67 7.46 8.58 10.19
C ILE A 67 8.52 9.68 10.18
N GLN A 68 8.70 10.36 9.04
CA GLN A 68 9.66 11.45 8.90
C GLN A 68 9.39 12.57 9.90
N ASP A 69 8.14 13.03 10.00
CA ASP A 69 7.72 14.05 10.97
C ASP A 69 7.97 13.62 12.42
N CYS A 70 7.69 12.35 12.73
CA CYS A 70 7.89 11.82 14.08
C CYS A 70 9.38 11.74 14.45
N GLU A 71 10.21 11.27 13.53
CA GLU A 71 11.66 11.17 13.73
C GLU A 71 12.33 12.55 13.84
N GLN A 72 11.89 13.53 13.04
CA GLN A 72 12.35 14.91 13.16
C GLN A 72 12.02 15.51 14.54
N LYS A 73 10.79 15.31 15.03
CA LYS A 73 10.39 15.78 16.37
C LYS A 73 11.19 15.12 17.49
N HIS A 74 11.49 13.82 17.36
CA HIS A 74 12.35 13.09 18.30
C HIS A 74 13.80 13.59 18.30
N ASN A 75 14.32 14.01 17.15
CA ASN A 75 15.68 14.57 17.07
C ASN A 75 15.76 15.99 17.65
N LEU A 76 14.70 16.80 17.50
CA LEU A 76 14.60 18.15 18.07
C LEU A 76 14.48 18.16 19.60
N THR A 77 13.99 17.08 20.21
CA THR A 77 13.82 16.96 21.68
C THR A 77 15.02 16.32 22.38
N LYS A 78 16.04 15.87 21.64
CA LYS A 78 17.28 15.28 22.18
C LYS A 78 18.47 16.24 22.22
N ASN A 79 18.33 17.44 21.65
CA ASN A 79 19.29 18.54 21.75
C ASN A 79 18.82 19.56 22.78
#